data_AF-A0A399URG5-F1
#
_entry.id   AF-A0A399URG5-F1
#
_cell.length_a   1.000
_cell.length_b   1.000
_cell.length_c   1.000
_cell.angle_alpha   90.00
_cell.angle_beta   90.00
_cell.angle_gamma   90.00
#
_symmetry.space_group_name_H-M   'P 1'
#
loop_
_entity.id
_entity.type
_entity.pdbx_description
1 polymer ?
#
loop_
_entity_poly.entity_id
_entity_poly.type
_entity_poly.pdbx_seq_one_letter_code
_entity_poly.pdbx_strand_id
1 'polypeptide(L)'
;MARQPKISTRLSAANLVHLGAPRLADLLIEAGAGNANLKRRLRLELAADAGPDLLALEIDKRITAVSVARTRVSWRKRGELIDDLNTHRNMIVERLAPEAPGEALAVLIRWFDLYPGLAARVKDTKGELPAAFEAAAPDLFALAETVDDQALRDLIDALGRCPQDYARWISAGGDALRPRAARRLLDSLDASAGKTPSGRNLLRRLADKAEDLDLWLSLVTPEQAESPDIAADIARRLLAAGRVAEARAALEGALHPSALNRRWTFGHNPTDGAPRLSPAWEAASIEVLDAEGHRQEAQDLRWSLFERDLSAPVLRDYLSRLPDFDDVEALDQAFAHAATHPDFEAAMRLLMDWPAHREAAALVLARPREARQLRLQADDWTSRLAQRYPEAAEILTN
;
A
#
# COMPACT_ATOMS: atom_id res chain seq x y z
N MET A 1 60.21 6.47 30.29
CA MET A 1 59.38 5.32 29.87
C MET A 1 58.14 5.86 29.15
N ALA A 2 58.08 5.74 27.83
CA ALA A 2 56.90 6.15 27.07
C ALA A 2 55.76 5.16 27.36
N ARG A 3 54.61 5.66 27.81
CA ARG A 3 53.41 4.84 28.03
C ARG A 3 52.97 4.27 26.68
N GLN A 4 53.05 2.94 26.53
CA GLN A 4 52.42 2.23 25.42
C GLN A 4 50.94 2.64 25.35
N PRO A 5 50.42 3.03 24.17
CA PRO A 5 49.01 3.37 24.03
C PRO A 5 48.17 2.14 24.43
N LYS A 6 47.29 2.31 25.42
CA LYS A 6 46.37 1.26 25.86
C LYS A 6 45.45 0.92 24.69
N ILE A 7 45.65 -0.25 24.08
CA ILE A 7 44.72 -0.80 23.08
C ILE A 7 43.38 -1.00 23.78
N SER A 8 42.33 -0.37 23.25
CA SER A 8 40.98 -0.43 23.81
C SER A 8 40.41 -1.83 23.57
N THR A 9 39.91 -2.47 24.64
CA THR A 9 39.26 -3.80 24.58
C THR A 9 37.78 -3.74 24.22
N ARG A 10 37.25 -2.55 23.93
CA ARG A 10 35.86 -2.38 23.49
C ARG A 10 35.68 -3.01 22.10
N LEU A 11 34.66 -3.84 21.90
CA LEU A 11 34.36 -4.40 20.58
C LEU A 11 33.99 -3.28 19.60
N SER A 12 34.79 -3.08 18.57
CA SER A 12 34.55 -2.12 17.48
C SER A 12 35.37 -2.52 16.24
N ALA A 13 34.94 -2.08 15.05
CA ALA A 13 35.65 -2.36 13.80
C ALA A 13 37.12 -1.89 13.86
N ALA A 14 37.36 -0.66 14.34
CA ALA A 14 38.71 -0.12 14.49
C ALA A 14 39.60 -0.98 15.39
N ASN A 15 39.05 -1.49 16.51
CA ASN A 15 39.82 -2.36 17.41
C ASN A 15 40.05 -3.76 16.81
N LEU A 16 39.12 -4.27 16.00
CA LEU A 16 39.30 -5.55 15.30
C LEU A 16 40.39 -5.48 14.24
N VAL A 17 40.55 -4.35 13.54
CA VAL A 17 41.63 -4.15 12.56
C VAL A 17 43.02 -4.38 13.19
N HIS A 18 43.20 -4.03 14.47
CA HIS A 18 44.46 -4.27 15.19
C HIS A 18 44.83 -5.74 15.35
N LEU A 19 43.89 -6.69 15.21
CA LEU A 19 44.19 -8.12 15.24
C LEU A 19 44.95 -8.60 13.99
N GLY A 20 44.92 -7.83 12.91
CA GLY A 20 45.57 -8.15 11.65
C GLY A 20 44.78 -9.14 10.79
N ALA A 21 45.02 -9.09 9.48
CA ALA A 21 44.28 -9.88 8.49
C ALA A 21 44.32 -11.41 8.75
N PRO A 22 45.47 -12.04 9.11
CA PRO A 22 45.50 -13.49 9.34
C PRO A 22 44.57 -13.93 10.48
N ARG A 23 44.61 -13.22 11.63
CA ARG A 23 43.78 -13.59 12.78
C ARG A 23 42.30 -13.35 12.51
N LEU A 24 41.96 -12.27 11.80
CA LEU A 24 40.59 -12.01 11.39
C LEU A 24 40.07 -13.09 10.42
N ALA A 25 40.90 -13.55 9.47
CA ALA A 25 40.54 -14.62 8.56
C ALA A 25 40.24 -15.94 9.32
N ASP A 26 41.10 -16.33 10.26
CA ASP A 26 40.88 -17.52 11.10
C ASP A 26 39.54 -17.42 11.86
N LEU A 27 39.29 -16.28 12.50
CA LEU A 27 38.04 -16.04 13.24
C LEU A 27 36.80 -16.07 12.35
N LEU A 28 36.89 -15.56 11.11
CA LEU A 28 35.79 -15.61 10.15
C LEU A 28 35.54 -17.03 9.64
N ILE A 29 36.58 -17.84 9.44
CA ILE A 29 36.45 -19.26 9.10
C ILE A 29 35.82 -20.04 10.26
N GLU A 30 36.27 -19.81 11.49
CA GLU A 30 35.69 -20.40 12.70
C GLU A 30 34.21 -20.03 12.85
N ALA A 31 33.87 -18.74 12.73
CA ALA A 31 32.49 -18.26 12.81
C ALA A 31 31.62 -18.81 11.67
N GLY A 32 32.19 -18.97 10.47
CA GLY A 32 31.53 -19.51 9.30
C GLY A 32 31.24 -21.02 9.37
N ALA A 33 31.92 -21.77 10.24
CA ALA A 33 31.75 -23.23 10.34
C ALA A 33 30.34 -23.62 10.78
N GLY A 34 29.72 -22.84 11.69
CA GLY A 34 28.34 -23.06 12.15
C GLY A 34 27.28 -22.22 11.43
N ASN A 35 27.68 -21.26 10.60
CA ASN A 35 26.78 -20.30 9.97
C ASN A 35 26.92 -20.32 8.44
N ALA A 36 26.02 -21.05 7.78
CA ALA A 36 26.00 -21.18 6.33
C ALA A 36 25.78 -19.85 5.60
N ASN A 37 24.99 -18.92 6.17
CA ASN A 37 24.76 -17.59 5.60
C ASN A 37 26.05 -16.76 5.62
N LEU A 38 26.76 -16.75 6.75
CA LEU A 38 28.05 -16.07 6.85
C LEU A 38 29.07 -16.65 5.86
N LYS A 39 29.15 -17.99 5.75
CA LYS A 39 30.03 -18.63 4.78
C LYS A 39 29.71 -18.25 3.34
N ARG A 40 28.43 -18.14 2.98
CA ARG A 40 28.01 -17.63 1.67
C ARG A 40 28.39 -16.16 1.47
N ARG A 41 28.14 -15.29 2.46
CA ARG A 41 28.54 -13.89 2.37
C ARG A 41 30.05 -13.73 2.15
N LEU A 42 30.88 -14.45 2.90
CA LEU A 42 32.34 -14.42 2.70
C LEU A 42 32.75 -14.84 1.28
N ARG A 43 32.09 -15.86 0.71
CA ARG A 43 32.33 -16.26 -0.69
C ARG A 43 31.91 -15.19 -1.68
N LEU A 44 30.79 -14.52 -1.46
CA LEU A 44 30.33 -13.42 -2.31
C LEU A 44 31.34 -12.26 -2.27
N GLU A 45 31.88 -11.90 -1.10
CA GLU A 45 32.90 -10.85 -0.99
C GLU A 45 34.19 -11.22 -1.73
N LEU A 46 34.64 -12.48 -1.61
CA LEU A 46 35.80 -12.97 -2.37
C LEU A 46 35.52 -13.00 -3.88
N ALA A 47 34.32 -13.38 -4.30
CA ALA A 47 33.93 -13.36 -5.70
C ALA A 47 33.87 -11.92 -6.26
N ALA A 48 33.37 -10.98 -5.46
CA ALA A 48 33.34 -9.56 -5.80
C ALA A 48 34.75 -8.95 -5.92
N ASP A 49 35.70 -9.38 -5.09
CA ASP A 49 37.11 -8.98 -5.20
C ASP A 49 37.78 -9.59 -6.45
N ALA A 50 37.36 -10.79 -6.85
CA ALA A 50 37.90 -11.48 -8.02
C ALA A 50 37.33 -10.97 -9.36
N GLY A 51 36.17 -10.31 -9.36
CA GLY A 51 35.61 -9.60 -10.52
C GLY A 51 34.10 -9.80 -10.72
N PRO A 52 33.46 -8.96 -11.56
CA PRO A 52 32.01 -8.94 -11.75
C PRO A 52 31.45 -10.28 -12.28
N ASP A 53 32.10 -10.90 -13.26
CA ASP A 53 31.68 -12.19 -13.84
C ASP A 53 31.63 -13.31 -12.78
N LEU A 54 32.62 -13.34 -11.88
CA LEU A 54 32.69 -14.35 -10.83
C LEU A 54 31.66 -14.09 -9.73
N LEU A 55 31.42 -12.82 -9.41
CA LEU A 55 30.36 -12.43 -8.48
C LEU A 55 28.99 -12.83 -9.03
N ALA A 56 28.69 -12.50 -10.29
CA ALA A 56 27.44 -12.85 -10.95
C ALA A 56 27.22 -14.36 -10.97
N LEU A 57 28.27 -15.14 -11.31
CA LEU A 57 28.22 -16.60 -11.29
C LEU A 57 27.94 -17.16 -9.89
N GLU A 58 28.57 -16.63 -8.85
CA GLU A 58 28.35 -17.11 -7.47
C GLU A 58 26.93 -16.78 -6.97
N ILE A 59 26.40 -15.61 -7.33
CA ILE A 59 25.01 -15.25 -7.03
C ILE A 59 24.05 -16.16 -7.80
N ASP A 60 24.30 -16.41 -9.08
CA ASP A 60 23.45 -17.25 -9.93
C ASP A 60 23.35 -18.69 -9.41
N LYS A 61 24.47 -19.28 -8.98
CA LYS A 61 24.47 -20.60 -8.32
C LYS A 61 23.50 -20.64 -7.14
N ARG A 62 23.48 -19.58 -6.32
CA ARG A 62 22.57 -19.52 -5.18
C ARG A 62 21.12 -19.38 -5.63
N ILE A 63 20.82 -18.46 -6.54
CA ILE A 63 19.47 -18.24 -7.06
C ILE A 63 18.93 -19.54 -7.66
N THR A 64 19.72 -20.22 -8.49
CA THR A 64 19.38 -21.53 -9.07
C THR A 64 19.17 -22.60 -7.99
N ALA A 65 20.03 -22.68 -6.97
CA ALA A 65 19.83 -23.63 -5.88
C ALA A 65 18.53 -23.35 -5.10
N VAL A 66 18.16 -22.07 -4.91
CA VAL A 66 16.90 -21.70 -4.26
C VAL A 66 15.70 -22.01 -5.15
N SER A 67 15.76 -21.74 -6.45
CA SER A 67 14.65 -21.96 -7.38
C SER A 67 14.29 -23.45 -7.54
N VAL A 68 15.29 -24.33 -7.59
CA VAL A 68 15.10 -25.78 -7.74
C VAL A 68 14.67 -26.45 -6.43
N ALA A 69 15.01 -25.86 -5.28
CA ALA A 69 14.64 -26.43 -3.97
C ALA A 69 13.12 -26.53 -3.79
N ARG A 70 12.63 -27.74 -3.49
CA ARG A 70 11.20 -28.01 -3.23
C ARG A 70 10.82 -28.11 -1.76
N THR A 71 11.80 -28.02 -0.86
CA THR A 71 11.59 -28.14 0.58
C THR A 71 10.72 -27.00 1.11
N ARG A 72 9.74 -27.33 1.96
CA ARG A 72 8.96 -26.35 2.71
C ARG A 72 9.84 -25.62 3.71
N VAL A 73 9.66 -24.31 3.83
CA VAL A 73 10.41 -23.47 4.76
C VAL A 73 9.50 -23.13 5.94
N SER A 74 9.87 -23.58 7.13
CA SER A 74 9.11 -23.28 8.34
C SER A 74 9.24 -21.80 8.73
N TRP A 75 8.28 -21.31 9.52
CA TRP A 75 8.30 -19.93 10.03
C TRP A 75 9.60 -19.57 10.79
N ARG A 76 10.25 -20.56 11.45
CA ARG A 76 11.53 -20.38 12.17
C ARG A 76 12.71 -20.15 11.23
N LYS A 77 12.66 -20.71 10.02
CA LYS A 77 13.73 -20.61 9.00
C LYS A 77 13.46 -19.54 7.94
N ARG A 78 12.26 -18.96 7.95
CA ARG A 78 11.88 -17.87 7.04
C ARG A 78 12.79 -16.64 7.20
N GLY A 79 13.08 -16.21 8.42
CA GLY A 79 13.97 -15.06 8.67
C GLY A 79 15.37 -15.28 8.08
N GLU A 80 15.99 -16.43 8.39
CA GLU A 80 17.31 -16.80 7.84
C GLU A 80 17.33 -16.85 6.31
N LEU A 81 16.23 -17.26 5.67
CA LEU A 81 16.10 -17.26 4.22
C LEU A 81 15.97 -15.84 3.66
N ILE A 82 15.17 -14.98 4.28
CA ILE A 82 15.02 -13.57 3.87
C ILE A 82 16.36 -12.84 4.01
N ASP A 83 17.08 -13.04 5.12
CA ASP A 83 18.41 -12.46 5.32
C ASP A 83 19.40 -12.90 4.24
N ASP A 84 19.37 -14.19 3.87
CA ASP A 84 20.18 -14.74 2.78
C ASP A 84 19.80 -14.09 1.44
N LEU A 85 18.51 -13.99 1.11
CA LEU A 85 18.04 -13.35 -0.12
C LEU A 85 18.46 -11.87 -0.19
N ASN A 86 18.28 -11.12 0.89
CA ASN A 86 18.69 -9.72 0.99
C ASN A 86 20.20 -9.57 0.88
N THR A 87 20.99 -10.48 1.46
CA THR A 87 22.44 -10.47 1.31
C THR A 87 22.86 -10.58 -0.16
N HIS A 88 22.20 -11.45 -0.93
CA HIS A 88 22.50 -11.59 -2.37
C HIS A 88 22.02 -10.37 -3.16
N ARG A 89 20.82 -9.86 -2.88
CA ARG A 89 20.32 -8.59 -3.46
C ARG A 89 21.32 -7.45 -3.24
N ASN A 90 21.81 -7.26 -2.02
CA ASN A 90 22.76 -6.20 -1.72
C ASN A 90 24.07 -6.38 -2.49
N MET A 91 24.56 -7.62 -2.68
CA MET A 91 25.73 -7.84 -3.54
C MET A 91 25.47 -7.50 -5.01
N ILE A 92 24.26 -7.79 -5.52
CA ILE A 92 23.88 -7.40 -6.88
C ILE A 92 23.93 -5.87 -7.02
N VAL A 93 23.32 -5.15 -6.08
CA VAL A 93 23.12 -3.69 -6.18
C VAL A 93 24.39 -2.90 -5.82
N GLU A 94 25.08 -3.28 -4.75
CA GLU A 94 26.22 -2.51 -4.22
C GLU A 94 27.55 -2.86 -4.90
N ARG A 95 27.69 -4.09 -5.43
CA ARG A 95 28.98 -4.58 -5.94
C ARG A 95 28.93 -4.93 -7.42
N LEU A 96 27.89 -5.62 -7.90
CA LEU A 96 27.81 -6.03 -9.31
C LEU A 96 27.31 -4.89 -10.22
N ALA A 97 26.25 -4.17 -9.83
CA ALA A 97 25.63 -3.14 -10.66
C ALA A 97 26.56 -1.99 -11.08
N PRO A 98 27.50 -1.49 -10.24
CA PRO A 98 28.43 -0.44 -10.65
C PRO A 98 29.39 -0.86 -11.78
N GLU A 99 29.70 -2.15 -11.89
CA GLU A 99 30.67 -2.67 -12.87
C GLU A 99 30.00 -3.32 -14.08
N ALA A 100 28.88 -4.03 -13.89
CA ALA A 100 28.16 -4.77 -14.90
C ALA A 100 26.64 -4.61 -14.76
N PRO A 101 26.07 -3.42 -15.08
CA PRO A 101 24.65 -3.11 -14.81
C PRO A 101 23.67 -4.02 -15.55
N GLY A 102 23.98 -4.41 -16.80
CA GLY A 102 23.14 -5.33 -17.57
C GLY A 102 23.07 -6.73 -16.95
N GLU A 103 24.21 -7.27 -16.52
CA GLU A 103 24.26 -8.57 -15.85
C GLU A 103 23.62 -8.52 -14.45
N ALA A 104 23.85 -7.43 -13.71
CA ALA A 104 23.18 -7.19 -12.44
C ALA A 104 21.65 -7.18 -12.60
N LEU A 105 21.12 -6.55 -13.65
CA LEU A 105 19.69 -6.54 -13.92
C LEU A 105 19.18 -7.95 -14.22
N ALA A 106 19.86 -8.68 -15.11
CA ALA A 106 19.48 -10.05 -15.46
C ALA A 106 19.45 -10.97 -14.22
N VAL A 107 20.43 -10.88 -13.33
CA VAL A 107 20.49 -11.65 -12.08
C VAL A 107 19.39 -11.20 -11.10
N LEU A 108 19.14 -9.89 -10.99
CA LEU A 108 18.09 -9.34 -10.12
C LEU A 108 16.69 -9.78 -10.57
N ILE A 109 16.42 -9.80 -11.88
CA ILE A 109 15.18 -10.36 -12.43
C ILE A 109 15.01 -11.82 -11.99
N ARG A 110 16.05 -12.65 -12.07
CA ARG A 110 15.99 -14.04 -11.60
C ARG A 110 15.78 -14.15 -10.09
N TRP A 111 16.32 -13.20 -9.31
CA TRP A 111 16.05 -13.11 -7.88
C TRP A 111 14.57 -12.83 -7.60
N PHE A 112 13.96 -11.89 -8.32
CA PHE A 112 12.52 -11.58 -8.23
C PHE A 112 11.65 -12.77 -8.64
N ASP A 113 12.04 -13.47 -9.71
CA ASP A 113 11.35 -14.67 -10.21
C ASP A 113 11.40 -15.87 -9.22
N LEU A 114 12.17 -15.79 -8.12
CA LEU A 114 12.08 -16.76 -7.02
C LEU A 114 10.76 -16.64 -6.25
N TYR A 115 10.11 -15.47 -6.27
CA TYR A 115 8.97 -15.15 -5.42
C TYR A 115 7.80 -16.13 -5.58
N PRO A 116 7.30 -16.47 -6.79
CA PRO A 116 6.15 -17.38 -6.92
C PRO A 116 6.42 -18.75 -6.30
N GLY A 117 7.61 -19.30 -6.54
CA GLY A 117 8.03 -20.59 -5.98
C GLY A 117 8.26 -20.55 -4.48
N LEU A 118 8.73 -19.42 -3.94
CA LEU A 118 8.91 -19.21 -2.50
C LEU A 118 7.57 -19.01 -1.78
N ALA A 119 6.69 -18.16 -2.31
CA ALA A 119 5.36 -17.89 -1.76
C ALA A 119 4.54 -19.17 -1.58
N ALA A 120 4.69 -20.15 -2.48
CA ALA A 120 4.01 -21.43 -2.40
C ALA A 120 4.53 -22.38 -1.29
N ARG A 121 5.76 -22.19 -0.77
CA ARG A 121 6.43 -23.15 0.12
C ARG A 121 6.93 -22.60 1.44
N VAL A 122 7.02 -21.28 1.59
CA VAL A 122 7.39 -20.62 2.83
C VAL A 122 6.15 -20.42 3.70
N LYS A 123 6.18 -20.92 4.94
CA LYS A 123 5.13 -20.62 5.92
C LYS A 123 5.33 -19.19 6.44
N ASP A 124 4.54 -18.27 5.91
CA ASP A 124 4.65 -16.84 6.18
C ASP A 124 3.32 -16.25 6.68
N THR A 125 3.07 -16.37 7.98
CA THR A 125 1.83 -15.86 8.60
C THR A 125 1.82 -14.34 8.77
N LYS A 126 2.97 -13.67 8.66
CA LYS A 126 3.10 -12.22 8.88
C LYS A 126 3.32 -11.43 7.60
N GLY A 127 3.43 -12.08 6.44
CA GLY A 127 3.70 -11.41 5.17
C GLY A 127 5.12 -10.82 5.06
N GLU A 128 6.11 -11.40 5.75
CA GLU A 128 7.50 -10.89 5.70
C GLU A 128 8.20 -11.21 4.37
N LEU A 129 7.87 -12.35 3.76
CA LEU A 129 8.43 -12.72 2.46
C LEU A 129 8.00 -11.72 1.37
N PRO A 130 6.69 -11.50 1.11
CA PRO A 130 6.30 -10.51 0.11
C PRO A 130 6.80 -9.09 0.42
N ALA A 131 6.82 -8.69 1.70
CA ALA A 131 7.36 -7.39 2.10
C ALA A 131 8.85 -7.25 1.72
N ALA A 132 9.64 -8.31 1.82
CA ALA A 132 11.05 -8.29 1.40
C ALA A 132 11.22 -8.08 -0.11
N PHE A 133 10.36 -8.67 -0.94
CA PHE A 133 10.37 -8.47 -2.40
C PHE A 133 9.84 -7.08 -2.78
N GLU A 134 8.80 -6.59 -2.11
CA GLU A 134 8.30 -5.21 -2.30
C GLU A 134 9.36 -4.18 -1.92
N ALA A 135 10.05 -4.36 -0.79
CA ALA A 135 11.16 -3.51 -0.37
C ALA A 135 12.38 -3.57 -1.31
N ALA A 136 12.44 -4.56 -2.19
CA ALA A 136 13.46 -4.69 -3.22
C ALA A 136 13.08 -4.04 -4.56
N ALA A 137 11.80 -3.76 -4.78
CA ALA A 137 11.31 -3.25 -6.05
C ALA A 137 11.99 -1.95 -6.51
N PRO A 138 12.34 -0.98 -5.63
CA PRO A 138 13.06 0.22 -6.05
C PRO A 138 14.39 -0.08 -6.76
N ASP A 139 15.15 -1.07 -6.30
CA ASP A 139 16.46 -1.41 -6.90
C ASP A 139 16.30 -1.96 -8.31
N LEU A 140 15.27 -2.78 -8.54
CA LEU A 140 14.98 -3.34 -9.86
C LEU A 140 14.74 -2.23 -10.89
N PHE A 141 13.90 -1.27 -10.55
CA PHE A 141 13.55 -0.20 -11.49
C PHE A 141 14.64 0.85 -11.61
N ALA A 142 15.35 1.17 -10.52
CA ALA A 142 16.53 2.04 -10.57
C ALA A 142 17.62 1.45 -11.49
N LEU A 143 17.80 0.13 -11.49
CA LEU A 143 18.74 -0.53 -12.38
C LEU A 143 18.23 -0.63 -13.82
N ALA A 144 16.92 -0.86 -14.02
CA ALA A 144 16.31 -0.85 -15.36
C ALA A 144 16.49 0.51 -16.09
N GLU A 145 16.65 1.61 -15.34
CA GLU A 145 16.89 2.95 -15.88
C GLU A 145 18.30 3.15 -16.42
N THR A 146 19.29 2.34 -15.99
CA THR A 146 20.70 2.53 -16.34
C THR A 146 21.17 1.63 -17.48
N VAL A 147 20.37 0.63 -17.86
CA VAL A 147 20.74 -0.37 -18.87
C VAL A 147 20.26 -0.01 -20.29
N ASP A 148 20.83 -0.70 -21.27
CA ASP A 148 20.43 -0.61 -22.68
C ASP A 148 19.12 -1.37 -22.98
N ASP A 149 18.63 -1.25 -24.22
CA ASP A 149 17.41 -1.91 -24.66
C ASP A 149 17.54 -3.44 -24.69
N GLN A 150 18.75 -4.01 -24.81
CA GLN A 150 18.94 -5.46 -24.82
C GLN A 150 18.75 -6.05 -23.43
N ALA A 151 19.31 -5.43 -22.39
CA ALA A 151 19.08 -5.85 -21.02
C ALA A 151 17.64 -5.58 -20.56
N LEU A 152 16.98 -4.55 -21.12
CA LEU A 152 15.58 -4.27 -20.83
C LEU A 152 14.63 -5.34 -21.38
N ARG A 153 14.98 -6.02 -22.48
CA ARG A 153 14.18 -7.14 -23.04
C ARG A 153 13.93 -8.24 -22.02
N ASP A 154 14.92 -8.59 -21.21
CA ASP A 154 14.76 -9.62 -20.18
C ASP A 154 13.73 -9.22 -19.13
N LEU A 155 13.67 -7.92 -18.79
CA LEU A 155 12.65 -7.40 -17.89
C LEU A 155 11.27 -7.45 -18.54
N ILE A 156 11.16 -7.06 -19.82
CA ILE A 156 9.89 -7.12 -20.58
C ILE A 156 9.36 -8.56 -20.65
N ASP A 157 10.23 -9.54 -20.88
CA ASP A 157 9.85 -10.95 -20.88
C ASP A 157 9.38 -11.41 -19.48
N ALA A 158 10.04 -10.94 -18.42
CA ALA A 158 9.63 -11.24 -17.05
C ALA A 158 8.28 -10.62 -16.66
N LEU A 159 8.03 -9.37 -17.09
CA LEU A 159 6.75 -8.68 -16.98
C LEU A 159 5.61 -9.50 -17.62
N GLY A 160 5.85 -10.05 -18.82
CA GLY A 160 4.89 -10.89 -19.53
C GLY A 160 4.64 -12.25 -18.86
N ARG A 161 5.67 -12.87 -18.27
CA ARG A 161 5.56 -14.18 -17.58
C ARG A 161 4.84 -14.09 -16.23
N CYS A 162 5.09 -13.04 -15.45
CA CYS A 162 4.57 -12.91 -14.08
C CYS A 162 3.84 -11.56 -13.85
N PRO A 163 2.81 -11.23 -14.65
CA PRO A 163 2.24 -9.88 -14.68
C PRO A 163 1.64 -9.44 -13.35
N GLN A 164 1.09 -10.36 -12.56
CA GLN A 164 0.51 -10.07 -11.26
C GLN A 164 1.57 -9.60 -10.24
N ASP A 165 2.70 -10.30 -10.19
CA ASP A 165 3.77 -10.01 -9.23
C ASP A 165 4.51 -8.73 -9.62
N TYR A 166 4.79 -8.55 -10.92
CA TYR A 166 5.42 -7.32 -11.38
C TYR A 166 4.50 -6.10 -11.26
N ALA A 167 3.18 -6.22 -11.43
CA ALA A 167 2.25 -5.11 -11.14
C ALA A 167 2.33 -4.66 -9.67
N ARG A 168 2.47 -5.63 -8.76
CA ARG A 168 2.68 -5.36 -7.34
C ARG A 168 4.01 -4.66 -7.10
N TRP A 169 5.10 -5.14 -7.72
CA TRP A 169 6.41 -4.53 -7.57
C TRP A 169 6.50 -3.14 -8.19
N ILE A 170 5.87 -2.87 -9.34
CA ILE A 170 5.78 -1.52 -9.91
C ILE A 170 5.13 -0.54 -8.92
N SER A 171 4.10 -1.00 -8.20
CA SER A 171 3.45 -0.20 -7.16
C SER A 171 4.40 0.06 -5.99
N ALA A 172 5.11 -0.97 -5.53
CA ALA A 172 6.08 -0.88 -4.43
C ALA A 172 7.36 -0.11 -4.79
N GLY A 173 7.72 -0.04 -6.07
CA GLY A 173 8.91 0.65 -6.57
C GLY A 173 8.87 2.17 -6.40
N GLY A 174 7.70 2.75 -6.12
CA GLY A 174 7.57 4.19 -5.90
C GLY A 174 8.13 4.98 -7.09
N ASP A 175 8.93 6.01 -6.81
CA ASP A 175 9.47 6.91 -7.83
C ASP A 175 10.72 6.36 -8.53
N ALA A 176 11.18 5.15 -8.16
CA ALA A 176 12.34 4.53 -8.81
C ALA A 176 12.08 4.16 -10.27
N LEU A 177 10.83 3.86 -10.64
CA LEU A 177 10.41 3.73 -12.03
C LEU A 177 9.91 5.08 -12.54
N ARG A 178 10.73 5.78 -13.33
CA ARG A 178 10.38 7.12 -13.83
C ARG A 178 9.42 7.02 -15.01
N PRO A 179 8.65 8.09 -15.31
CA PRO A 179 7.66 8.07 -16.39
C PRO A 179 8.22 7.67 -17.75
N ARG A 180 9.43 8.12 -18.09
CA ARG A 180 10.08 7.77 -19.35
C ARG A 180 10.40 6.28 -19.46
N ALA A 181 10.87 5.63 -18.39
CA ALA A 181 11.13 4.19 -18.45
C ALA A 181 9.85 3.37 -18.41
N ALA A 182 8.84 3.80 -17.64
CA ALA A 182 7.51 3.19 -17.69
C ALA A 182 6.93 3.22 -19.11
N ARG A 183 7.09 4.34 -19.82
CA ARG A 183 6.72 4.45 -21.24
C ARG A 183 7.47 3.47 -22.12
N ARG A 184 8.80 3.38 -21.98
CA ARG A 184 9.62 2.41 -22.74
C ARG A 184 9.17 0.96 -22.53
N LEU A 185 8.81 0.60 -21.29
CA LEU A 185 8.27 -0.72 -20.96
C LEU A 185 6.90 -0.95 -21.62
N LEU A 186 6.00 0.04 -21.58
CA LEU A 186 4.70 -0.03 -22.26
C LEU A 186 4.85 -0.24 -23.76
N ASP A 187 5.69 0.57 -24.41
CA ASP A 187 5.88 0.54 -25.87
C ASP A 187 6.49 -0.78 -26.36
N SER A 188 7.17 -1.51 -25.47
CA SER A 188 7.84 -2.77 -25.79
C SER A 188 7.02 -4.02 -25.44
N LEU A 189 5.94 -3.87 -24.64
CA LEU A 189 5.07 -4.98 -24.30
C LEU A 189 4.15 -5.33 -25.48
N ASP A 190 4.02 -6.63 -25.75
CA ASP A 190 3.13 -7.12 -26.81
C ASP A 190 1.66 -6.81 -26.47
N ALA A 191 0.83 -6.54 -27.50
CA ALA A 191 -0.59 -6.29 -27.35
C ALA A 191 -1.34 -7.42 -26.61
N SER A 192 -0.81 -8.65 -26.65
CA SER A 192 -1.30 -9.78 -25.87
C SER A 192 -1.23 -9.60 -24.35
N ALA A 193 -0.37 -8.71 -23.84
CA ALA A 193 -0.27 -8.39 -22.41
C ALA A 193 -1.62 -7.90 -21.85
N GLY A 194 -2.42 -7.18 -22.64
CA GLY A 194 -3.73 -6.68 -22.23
C GLY A 194 -4.87 -7.71 -22.24
N LYS A 195 -4.63 -8.97 -22.66
CA LYS A 195 -5.70 -9.98 -22.82
C LYS A 195 -6.14 -10.62 -21.51
N THR A 196 -5.31 -10.60 -20.48
CA THR A 196 -5.61 -11.23 -19.18
C THR A 196 -5.92 -10.16 -18.12
N PRO A 197 -6.72 -10.45 -17.08
CA PRO A 197 -6.95 -9.51 -15.98
C PRO A 197 -5.65 -9.04 -15.30
N SER A 198 -4.70 -9.95 -15.05
CA SER A 198 -3.42 -9.63 -14.43
C SER A 198 -2.54 -8.78 -15.34
N GLY A 199 -2.54 -9.05 -16.65
CA GLY A 199 -1.82 -8.23 -17.61
C GLY A 199 -2.42 -6.84 -17.81
N ARG A 200 -3.76 -6.69 -17.79
CA ARG A 200 -4.41 -5.36 -17.73
C ARG A 200 -4.04 -4.59 -16.48
N ASN A 201 -3.99 -5.26 -15.32
CA ASN A 201 -3.53 -4.63 -14.08
C ASN A 201 -2.07 -4.17 -14.20
N LEU A 202 -1.18 -4.99 -14.77
CA LEU A 202 0.19 -4.60 -15.06
C LEU A 202 0.27 -3.34 -15.93
N LEU A 203 -0.44 -3.33 -17.06
CA LEU A 203 -0.47 -2.19 -17.96
C LEU A 203 -1.03 -0.94 -17.27
N ARG A 204 -2.04 -1.06 -16.41
CA ARG A 204 -2.56 0.07 -15.61
C ARG A 204 -1.51 0.63 -14.65
N ARG A 205 -0.71 -0.22 -13.99
CA ARG A 205 0.38 0.24 -13.11
C ARG A 205 1.49 0.95 -13.89
N LEU A 206 1.80 0.46 -15.08
CA LEU A 206 2.75 1.13 -15.96
C LEU A 206 2.18 2.44 -16.53
N ALA A 207 0.90 2.49 -16.90
CA ALA A 207 0.22 3.71 -17.33
C ALA A 207 0.20 4.77 -16.23
N ASP A 208 -0.07 4.38 -14.98
CA ASP A 208 0.04 5.24 -13.80
C ASP A 208 1.44 5.84 -13.68
N LYS A 209 2.49 5.01 -13.82
CA LYS A 209 3.88 5.47 -13.75
C LYS A 209 4.29 6.33 -14.95
N ALA A 210 3.77 6.03 -16.13
CA ALA A 210 4.01 6.79 -17.36
C ALA A 210 3.17 8.07 -17.46
N GLU A 211 2.37 8.38 -16.44
CA GLU A 211 1.42 9.49 -16.40
C GLU A 211 0.46 9.49 -17.60
N ASP A 212 0.08 8.29 -18.06
CA ASP A 212 -0.81 8.09 -19.20
C ASP A 212 -2.24 7.80 -18.74
N LEU A 213 -2.99 8.86 -18.50
CA LEU A 213 -4.39 8.74 -18.11
C LEU A 213 -5.25 8.10 -19.20
N ASP A 214 -5.01 8.41 -20.48
CA ASP A 214 -5.83 7.90 -21.58
C ASP A 214 -5.65 6.40 -21.78
N LEU A 215 -4.40 5.92 -21.73
CA LEU A 215 -4.12 4.49 -21.75
C LEU A 215 -4.75 3.80 -20.53
N TRP A 216 -4.62 4.39 -19.34
CA TRP A 216 -5.21 3.84 -18.13
C TRP A 216 -6.73 3.68 -18.27
N LEU A 217 -7.41 4.70 -18.80
CA LEU A 217 -8.86 4.68 -19.04
C LEU A 217 -9.24 3.61 -20.07
N SER A 218 -8.47 3.45 -21.15
CA SER A 218 -8.71 2.42 -22.17
C SER A 218 -8.59 0.97 -21.64
N LEU A 219 -7.87 0.77 -20.54
CA LEU A 219 -7.65 -0.54 -19.91
C LEU A 219 -8.78 -0.92 -18.94
N VAL A 220 -9.64 0.05 -18.58
CA VAL A 220 -10.86 -0.21 -17.81
C VAL A 220 -11.94 -0.66 -18.78
N THR A 221 -12.51 -1.85 -18.55
CA THR A 221 -13.60 -2.33 -19.44
C THR A 221 -14.88 -1.53 -19.18
N PRO A 222 -15.79 -1.44 -20.16
CA PRO A 222 -17.09 -0.77 -19.96
C PRO A 222 -17.84 -1.31 -18.74
N GLU A 223 -17.80 -2.62 -18.50
CA GLU A 223 -18.43 -3.24 -17.33
C GLU A 223 -17.74 -2.83 -16.03
N GLN A 224 -16.42 -2.63 -16.04
CA GLN A 224 -15.72 -2.15 -14.85
C GLN A 224 -16.05 -0.68 -14.56
N ALA A 225 -16.14 0.15 -15.60
CA ALA A 225 -16.45 1.57 -15.46
C ALA A 225 -17.83 1.84 -14.83
N GLU A 226 -18.78 0.92 -14.98
CA GLU A 226 -20.12 0.99 -14.37
C GLU A 226 -20.14 0.70 -12.86
N SER A 227 -19.05 0.18 -12.28
CA SER A 227 -18.96 -0.05 -10.83
C SER A 227 -18.74 1.27 -10.07
N PRO A 228 -19.52 1.59 -9.01
CA PRO A 228 -19.38 2.84 -8.26
C PRO A 228 -17.94 3.15 -7.81
N ASP A 229 -17.21 2.15 -7.30
CA ASP A 229 -15.83 2.34 -6.84
C ASP A 229 -14.85 2.65 -7.98
N ILE A 230 -15.06 2.03 -9.13
CA ILE A 230 -14.19 2.24 -10.30
C ILE A 230 -14.54 3.56 -10.98
N ALA A 231 -15.83 3.90 -11.08
CA ALA A 231 -16.28 5.22 -11.51
C ALA A 231 -15.71 6.34 -10.64
N ALA A 232 -15.65 6.14 -9.32
CA ALA A 232 -15.02 7.08 -8.39
C ALA A 232 -13.51 7.23 -8.62
N ASP A 233 -12.80 6.13 -8.90
CA ASP A 233 -11.36 6.16 -9.24
C ASP A 233 -11.13 6.87 -10.58
N ILE A 234 -11.93 6.57 -11.61
CA ILE A 234 -11.94 7.26 -12.91
C ILE A 234 -12.16 8.77 -12.71
N ALA A 235 -13.22 9.15 -11.99
CA ALA A 235 -13.61 10.54 -11.80
C ALA A 235 -12.51 11.35 -11.10
N ARG A 236 -11.93 10.82 -10.00
CA ARG A 236 -10.84 11.51 -9.29
C ARG A 236 -9.60 11.70 -10.15
N ARG A 237 -9.27 10.71 -10.98
CA ARG A 237 -8.13 10.81 -11.92
C ARG A 237 -8.38 11.84 -13.01
N LEU A 238 -9.59 11.87 -13.56
CA LEU A 238 -10.00 12.87 -14.55
C LEU A 238 -10.03 14.29 -13.95
N LEU A 239 -10.50 14.44 -12.71
CA LEU A 239 -10.46 15.71 -11.98
C LEU A 239 -9.03 16.21 -11.75
N ALA A 240 -8.11 15.33 -11.35
CA ALA A 240 -6.69 15.68 -11.18
C ALA A 240 -6.06 16.16 -12.49
N ALA A 241 -6.55 15.69 -13.65
CA ALA A 241 -6.15 16.14 -14.98
C ALA A 241 -6.97 17.33 -15.52
N GLY A 242 -7.90 17.89 -14.75
CA GLY A 242 -8.78 19.00 -15.17
C GLY A 242 -9.90 18.62 -16.15
N ARG A 243 -10.15 17.32 -16.38
CA ARG A 243 -11.18 16.80 -17.30
C ARG A 243 -12.52 16.65 -16.59
N VAL A 244 -13.05 17.76 -16.06
CA VAL A 244 -14.23 17.79 -15.18
C VAL A 244 -15.47 17.16 -15.82
N ALA A 245 -15.78 17.50 -17.08
CA ALA A 245 -16.95 16.98 -17.78
C ALA A 245 -16.92 15.45 -17.97
N GLU A 246 -15.73 14.88 -18.17
CA GLU A 246 -15.58 13.42 -18.29
C GLU A 246 -15.67 12.74 -16.92
N ALA A 247 -15.20 13.40 -15.85
CA ALA A 247 -15.37 12.91 -14.50
C ALA A 247 -16.86 12.80 -14.12
N ARG A 248 -17.67 13.81 -14.48
CA ARG A 248 -19.13 13.79 -14.35
C ARG A 248 -19.75 12.62 -15.11
N ALA A 249 -19.41 12.46 -16.39
CA ALA A 249 -19.93 11.37 -17.22
C ALA A 249 -19.58 9.99 -16.66
N ALA A 250 -18.39 9.81 -16.09
CA ALA A 250 -17.99 8.56 -15.45
C ALA A 250 -18.86 8.23 -14.22
N LEU A 251 -19.16 9.23 -13.38
CA LEU A 251 -20.03 9.02 -12.22
C LEU A 251 -21.48 8.71 -12.63
N GLU A 252 -22.01 9.40 -13.64
CA GLU A 252 -23.35 9.17 -14.19
C GLU A 252 -23.50 7.76 -14.79
N GLY A 253 -22.45 7.25 -15.43
CA GLY A 253 -22.42 5.88 -15.96
C GLY A 253 -22.69 4.82 -14.88
N ALA A 254 -22.22 5.03 -13.65
CA ALA A 254 -22.45 4.11 -12.53
C ALA A 254 -23.88 4.14 -11.98
N LEU A 255 -24.68 5.17 -12.28
CA LEU A 255 -26.09 5.26 -11.90
C LEU A 255 -27.00 4.39 -12.80
N HIS A 256 -26.50 4.04 -14.00
CA HIS A 256 -27.25 3.29 -15.01
C HIS A 256 -26.50 2.03 -15.48
N PRO A 257 -26.11 1.11 -14.58
CA PRO A 257 -25.29 -0.04 -14.94
C PRO A 257 -26.07 -1.08 -15.76
N SER A 258 -25.33 -1.78 -16.61
CA SER A 258 -25.81 -2.87 -17.46
C SER A 258 -26.38 -4.02 -16.64
N ALA A 259 -27.22 -4.86 -17.28
CA ALA A 259 -27.86 -6.03 -16.65
C ALA A 259 -26.86 -6.99 -15.95
N LEU A 260 -25.62 -7.08 -16.47
CA LEU A 260 -24.55 -7.91 -15.92
C LEU A 260 -23.99 -7.36 -14.61
N ASN A 261 -23.93 -6.03 -14.47
CA ASN A 261 -23.41 -5.36 -13.28
C ASN A 261 -24.46 -5.09 -12.22
N ARG A 262 -25.74 -5.09 -12.58
CA ARG A 262 -26.82 -4.83 -11.59
C ARG A 262 -26.73 -5.72 -10.36
N ARG A 263 -26.34 -6.99 -10.55
CA ARG A 263 -26.21 -7.95 -9.45
C ARG A 263 -25.08 -7.62 -8.46
N TRP A 264 -24.07 -6.88 -8.91
CA TRP A 264 -22.91 -6.46 -8.11
C TRP A 264 -23.06 -5.03 -7.57
N THR A 265 -23.79 -4.16 -8.27
CA THR A 265 -24.04 -2.77 -7.86
C THR A 265 -25.30 -2.57 -7.01
N PHE A 266 -26.34 -3.41 -7.18
CA PHE A 266 -27.62 -3.32 -6.44
C PHE A 266 -27.89 -4.55 -5.54
N GLY A 267 -26.89 -5.41 -5.31
CA GLY A 267 -27.08 -6.65 -4.55
C GLY A 267 -27.82 -7.75 -5.34
N HIS A 268 -28.07 -8.88 -4.67
CA HIS A 268 -28.68 -10.07 -5.30
C HIS A 268 -30.20 -10.02 -5.41
N ASN A 269 -30.86 -9.11 -4.70
CA ASN A 269 -32.31 -9.04 -4.64
C ASN A 269 -32.82 -7.75 -5.32
N PRO A 270 -33.57 -7.84 -6.43
CA PRO A 270 -34.13 -6.67 -7.12
C PRO A 270 -35.15 -5.86 -6.30
N THR A 271 -35.52 -6.30 -5.09
CA THR A 271 -36.34 -5.51 -4.15
C THR A 271 -35.53 -4.73 -3.11
N ASP A 272 -34.20 -4.87 -3.06
CA ASP A 272 -33.33 -4.16 -2.10
C ASP A 272 -33.07 -2.72 -2.55
N GLY A 273 -34.13 -1.94 -2.79
CA GLY A 273 -34.07 -0.48 -2.96
C GLY A 273 -33.15 0.06 -4.07
N ALA A 274 -32.99 1.38 -4.08
CA ALA A 274 -32.00 2.08 -4.89
C ALA A 274 -30.58 1.72 -4.38
N PRO A 275 -29.56 1.69 -5.26
CA PRO A 275 -28.21 1.30 -4.87
C PRO A 275 -27.73 2.26 -3.80
N ARG A 276 -27.15 1.74 -2.72
CA ARG A 276 -26.26 2.57 -1.90
C ARG A 276 -24.99 2.75 -2.72
N LEU A 277 -24.80 3.96 -3.24
CA LEU A 277 -23.54 4.34 -3.88
C LEU A 277 -22.42 4.19 -2.85
N SER A 278 -21.23 3.80 -3.31
CA SER A 278 -20.14 3.58 -2.37
C SER A 278 -19.68 4.93 -1.78
N PRO A 279 -19.12 4.94 -0.56
CA PRO A 279 -18.55 6.16 0.02
C PRO A 279 -17.51 6.82 -0.88
N ALA A 280 -16.77 6.02 -1.68
CA ALA A 280 -15.83 6.53 -2.67
C ALA A 280 -16.53 7.29 -3.81
N TRP A 281 -17.64 6.77 -4.32
CA TRP A 281 -18.45 7.46 -5.33
C TRP A 281 -19.03 8.75 -4.80
N GLU A 282 -19.56 8.75 -3.57
CA GLU A 282 -20.15 9.93 -2.94
C GLU A 282 -19.12 11.04 -2.73
N ALA A 283 -17.93 10.69 -2.23
CA ALA A 283 -16.81 11.63 -2.12
C ALA A 283 -16.40 12.20 -3.49
N ALA A 284 -16.25 11.34 -4.51
CA ALA A 284 -15.93 11.79 -5.86
C ALA A 284 -17.01 12.70 -6.47
N SER A 285 -18.29 12.43 -6.20
CA SER A 285 -19.42 13.26 -6.66
C SER A 285 -19.37 14.66 -6.05
N ILE A 286 -19.05 14.77 -4.76
CA ILE A 286 -18.84 16.05 -4.09
C ILE A 286 -17.66 16.80 -4.73
N GLU A 287 -16.54 16.13 -4.99
CA GLU A 287 -15.37 16.74 -5.64
C GLU A 287 -15.68 17.23 -7.06
N VAL A 288 -16.48 16.48 -7.84
CA VAL A 288 -16.93 16.89 -9.17
C VAL A 288 -17.86 18.11 -9.09
N LEU A 289 -18.84 18.11 -8.18
CA LEU A 289 -19.75 19.25 -7.98
C LEU A 289 -18.98 20.52 -7.61
N ASP A 290 -18.00 20.42 -6.71
CA ASP A 290 -17.13 21.53 -6.35
C ASP A 290 -16.34 22.05 -7.57
N ALA A 291 -15.79 21.14 -8.39
CA ALA A 291 -14.99 21.48 -9.57
C ALA A 291 -15.81 22.13 -10.70
N GLU A 292 -17.09 21.75 -10.85
CA GLU A 292 -18.03 22.38 -11.79
C GLU A 292 -18.57 23.72 -11.29
N GLY A 293 -18.37 24.03 -10.01
CA GLY A 293 -18.86 25.26 -9.38
C GLY A 293 -20.26 25.14 -8.76
N HIS A 294 -20.84 23.94 -8.72
CA HIS A 294 -22.11 23.63 -8.05
C HIS A 294 -21.92 23.51 -6.53
N ARG A 295 -21.39 24.58 -5.90
CA ARG A 295 -20.98 24.58 -4.49
C ARG A 295 -22.14 24.29 -3.53
N GLN A 296 -23.33 24.81 -3.81
CA GLN A 296 -24.49 24.57 -2.94
C GLN A 296 -24.90 23.10 -2.99
N GLU A 297 -25.02 22.51 -4.18
CA GLU A 297 -25.35 21.09 -4.33
C GLU A 297 -24.30 20.19 -3.67
N ALA A 298 -23.01 20.57 -3.72
CA ALA A 298 -21.95 19.86 -3.02
C ALA A 298 -22.09 19.95 -1.49
N GLN A 299 -22.51 21.10 -0.95
CA GLN A 299 -22.81 21.29 0.47
C GLN A 299 -24.05 20.50 0.90
N ASP A 300 -25.12 20.53 0.09
CA ASP A 300 -26.35 19.78 0.35
C ASP A 300 -26.07 18.27 0.39
N LEU A 301 -25.23 17.77 -0.54
CA LEU A 301 -24.82 16.38 -0.55
C LEU A 301 -23.99 16.03 0.70
N ARG A 302 -22.97 16.84 1.05
CA ARG A 302 -22.19 16.66 2.30
C ARG A 302 -23.09 16.58 3.53
N TRP A 303 -24.07 17.47 3.63
CA TRP A 303 -25.01 17.50 4.74
C TRP A 303 -25.87 16.23 4.78
N SER A 304 -26.43 15.81 3.64
CA SER A 304 -27.23 14.57 3.58
C SER A 304 -26.44 13.31 3.96
N LEU A 305 -25.15 13.25 3.60
CA LEU A 305 -24.25 12.16 3.99
C LEU A 305 -23.95 12.20 5.49
N PHE A 306 -23.74 13.40 6.04
CA PHE A 306 -23.60 13.58 7.48
C PHE A 306 -24.87 13.13 8.21
N GLU A 307 -26.06 13.56 7.78
CA GLU A 307 -27.33 13.18 8.42
C GLU A 307 -27.56 11.67 8.43
N ARG A 308 -27.08 10.98 7.39
CA ARG A 308 -27.20 9.52 7.24
C ARG A 308 -26.20 8.74 8.12
N ASP A 309 -24.93 9.15 8.12
CA ASP A 309 -23.83 8.35 8.67
C ASP A 309 -23.28 8.90 10.00
N LEU A 310 -23.66 10.12 10.38
CA LEU A 310 -23.14 10.88 11.53
C LEU A 310 -21.60 10.88 11.58
N SER A 311 -20.98 11.09 10.42
CA SER A 311 -19.53 11.04 10.26
C SER A 311 -18.88 12.37 10.64
N ALA A 312 -18.08 12.38 11.72
CA ALA A 312 -17.35 13.57 12.16
C ALA A 312 -16.42 14.15 11.07
N PRO A 313 -15.66 13.35 10.28
CA PRO A 313 -14.89 13.88 9.15
C PRO A 313 -15.74 14.61 8.11
N VAL A 314 -16.93 14.10 7.76
CA VAL A 314 -17.82 14.74 6.79
C VAL A 314 -18.36 16.07 7.33
N LEU A 315 -18.73 16.10 8.62
CA LEU A 315 -19.15 17.35 9.27
C LEU A 315 -18.03 18.39 9.28
N ARG A 316 -16.77 18.01 9.57
CA ARG A 316 -15.64 18.95 9.48
C ARG A 316 -15.47 19.51 8.07
N ASP A 317 -15.59 18.65 7.06
CA ASP A 317 -15.45 19.07 5.66
C ASP A 317 -16.56 20.06 5.26
N TYR A 318 -17.81 19.81 5.69
CA TYR A 318 -18.95 20.71 5.53
C TYR A 318 -18.70 22.07 6.21
N LEU A 319 -18.45 22.08 7.52
CA LEU A 319 -18.27 23.32 8.29
C LEU A 319 -17.10 24.17 7.76
N SER A 320 -16.00 23.54 7.32
CA SER A 320 -14.83 24.26 6.80
C SER A 320 -15.08 25.07 5.52
N ARG A 321 -16.21 24.84 4.86
CA ARG A 321 -16.62 25.52 3.62
C ARG A 321 -17.74 26.53 3.84
N LEU A 322 -18.25 26.65 5.07
CA LEU A 322 -19.19 27.68 5.45
C LEU A 322 -18.46 28.98 5.81
N PRO A 323 -19.13 30.13 5.70
CA PRO A 323 -18.68 31.37 6.32
C PRO A 323 -18.54 31.22 7.85
N ASP A 324 -17.58 31.94 8.46
CA ASP A 324 -17.21 31.89 9.90
C ASP A 324 -18.35 32.11 10.93
N PHE A 325 -19.55 32.50 10.49
CA PHE A 325 -20.71 32.70 11.37
C PHE A 325 -21.79 31.62 11.18
N ASP A 326 -21.80 30.95 10.03
CA ASP A 326 -22.79 29.91 9.70
C ASP A 326 -22.35 28.55 10.25
N ASP A 327 -21.05 28.37 10.54
CA ASP A 327 -20.48 27.12 11.05
C ASP A 327 -20.98 26.78 12.47
N VAL A 328 -21.16 27.78 13.34
CA VAL A 328 -21.70 27.60 14.69
C VAL A 328 -23.16 27.15 14.62
N GLU A 329 -23.98 27.80 13.80
CA GLU A 329 -25.39 27.43 13.64
C GLU A 329 -25.53 26.03 13.03
N ALA A 330 -24.74 25.72 12.01
CA ALA A 330 -24.70 24.39 11.41
C ALA A 330 -24.23 23.31 12.39
N LEU A 331 -23.28 23.61 13.27
CA LEU A 331 -22.82 22.68 14.29
C LEU A 331 -23.92 22.40 15.34
N ASP A 332 -24.66 23.42 15.75
CA ASP A 332 -25.81 23.26 16.64
C ASP A 332 -26.91 22.41 15.99
N GLN A 333 -27.19 22.63 14.70
CA GLN A 333 -28.11 21.80 13.92
C GLN A 333 -27.63 20.34 13.84
N ALA A 334 -26.32 20.12 13.66
CA ALA A 334 -25.72 18.79 13.59
C ALA A 334 -25.89 18.00 14.90
N PHE A 335 -25.70 18.65 16.05
CA PHE A 335 -25.92 18.03 17.35
C PHE A 335 -27.40 17.79 17.65
N ALA A 336 -28.27 18.73 17.26
CA ALA A 336 -29.71 18.53 17.38
C ALA A 336 -30.19 17.32 16.56
N HIS A 337 -29.67 17.17 15.34
CA HIS A 337 -29.93 16.00 14.50
C HIS A 337 -29.44 14.70 15.17
N ALA A 338 -28.18 14.68 15.61
CA ALA A 338 -27.58 13.53 16.30
C ALA A 338 -28.39 13.10 17.54
N ALA A 339 -28.93 14.05 18.31
CA ALA A 339 -29.75 13.76 19.49
C ALA A 339 -31.04 12.98 19.17
N THR A 340 -31.59 13.16 17.96
CA THR A 340 -32.83 12.52 17.50
C THR A 340 -32.60 11.31 16.58
N HIS A 341 -31.35 11.05 16.20
CA HIS A 341 -31.01 10.00 15.24
C HIS A 341 -31.33 8.59 15.78
N PRO A 342 -31.92 7.68 14.98
CA PRO A 342 -32.35 6.36 15.47
C PRO A 342 -31.20 5.49 15.97
N ASP A 343 -30.02 5.57 15.35
CA ASP A 343 -28.83 4.86 15.80
C ASP A 343 -28.12 5.61 16.94
N PHE A 344 -28.30 5.11 18.17
CA PHE A 344 -27.71 5.67 19.38
C PHE A 344 -26.18 5.57 19.39
N GLU A 345 -25.60 4.46 18.93
CA GLU A 345 -24.15 4.24 18.94
C GLU A 345 -23.46 5.18 17.94
N ALA A 346 -24.06 5.39 16.76
CA ALA A 346 -23.56 6.36 15.79
C ALA A 346 -23.60 7.79 16.32
N ALA A 347 -24.70 8.18 16.99
CA ALA A 347 -24.83 9.51 17.61
C ALA A 347 -23.81 9.72 18.73
N MET A 348 -23.65 8.74 19.62
CA MET A 348 -22.63 8.80 20.68
C MET A 348 -21.22 8.90 20.10
N ARG A 349 -20.89 8.08 19.09
CA ARG A 349 -19.58 8.13 18.41
C ARG A 349 -19.28 9.52 17.85
N LEU A 350 -20.23 10.12 17.12
CA LEU A 350 -20.07 11.49 16.62
C LEU A 350 -19.79 12.49 17.75
N LEU A 351 -20.61 12.49 18.81
CA LEU A 351 -20.48 13.45 19.90
C LEU A 351 -19.17 13.25 20.67
N MET A 352 -18.71 12.02 20.83
CA MET A 352 -17.45 11.70 21.52
C MET A 352 -16.21 11.97 20.66
N ASP A 353 -16.29 11.78 19.34
CA ASP A 353 -15.25 12.12 18.37
C ASP A 353 -15.17 13.65 18.11
N TRP A 354 -16.27 14.38 18.36
CA TRP A 354 -16.35 15.85 18.33
C TRP A 354 -16.10 16.53 19.70
N PRO A 355 -15.56 15.82 20.68
CA PRO A 355 -15.65 16.15 22.12
C PRO A 355 -16.88 16.94 22.64
N ALA A 356 -18.09 16.73 22.10
CA ALA A 356 -19.35 17.34 22.54
C ALA A 356 -19.92 16.63 23.80
N HIS A 357 -19.17 16.68 24.90
CA HIS A 357 -19.48 15.90 26.12
C HIS A 357 -20.80 16.28 26.79
N ARG A 358 -21.24 17.53 26.66
CA ARG A 358 -22.52 17.99 27.23
C ARG A 358 -23.69 17.33 26.51
N GLU A 359 -23.61 17.32 25.19
CA GLU A 359 -24.59 16.77 24.27
C GLU A 359 -24.62 15.24 24.38
N ALA A 360 -23.44 14.60 24.48
CA ALA A 360 -23.33 13.16 24.71
C ALA A 360 -23.98 12.74 26.04
N ALA A 361 -23.71 13.48 27.13
CA ALA A 361 -24.35 13.22 28.42
C ALA A 361 -25.88 13.39 28.36
N ALA A 362 -26.35 14.44 27.68
CA ALA A 362 -27.78 14.67 27.49
C ALA A 362 -28.45 13.52 26.71
N LEU A 363 -27.78 12.99 25.68
CA LEU A 363 -28.27 11.85 24.90
C LEU A 363 -28.40 10.58 25.75
N VAL A 364 -27.40 10.27 26.57
CA VAL A 364 -27.43 9.13 27.50
C VAL A 364 -28.59 9.24 28.49
N LEU A 365 -28.79 10.43 29.07
CA LEU A 365 -29.89 10.68 30.01
C LEU A 365 -31.26 10.60 29.35
N ALA A 366 -31.38 11.03 28.09
CA ALA A 366 -32.62 10.96 27.32
C ALA A 366 -32.97 9.53 26.86
N ARG A 367 -31.97 8.71 26.55
CA ARG A 367 -32.14 7.33 26.02
C ARG A 367 -31.41 6.27 26.86
N PRO A 368 -31.73 6.15 28.16
CA PRO A 368 -30.96 5.31 29.09
C PRO A 368 -31.11 3.82 28.84
N ARG A 369 -32.10 3.37 28.06
CA ARG A 369 -32.24 1.93 27.72
C ARG A 369 -31.22 1.49 26.68
N GLU A 370 -30.92 2.36 25.73
CA GLU A 370 -30.00 2.09 24.62
C GLU A 370 -28.55 2.28 25.07
N ALA A 371 -28.31 3.28 25.92
CA ALA A 371 -27.02 3.50 26.58
C ALA A 371 -26.50 2.24 27.30
N ARG A 372 -27.36 1.55 28.07
CA ARG A 372 -27.01 0.29 28.76
C ARG A 372 -26.73 -0.89 27.83
N GLN A 373 -27.18 -0.82 26.57
CA GLN A 373 -26.98 -1.88 25.58
C GLN A 373 -25.68 -1.69 24.80
N LEU A 374 -25.01 -0.55 24.94
CA LEU A 374 -23.75 -0.24 24.29
C LEU A 374 -22.64 -1.14 24.85
N ARG A 375 -22.00 -1.93 23.99
CA ARG A 375 -20.92 -2.86 24.39
C ARG A 375 -19.54 -2.45 23.90
N LEU A 376 -19.49 -1.74 22.79
CA LEU A 376 -18.24 -1.27 22.19
C LEU A 376 -17.97 0.15 22.70
N GLN A 377 -16.73 0.42 23.10
CA GLN A 377 -16.24 1.76 23.49
C GLN A 377 -16.87 2.38 24.76
N ALA A 378 -17.78 1.68 25.45
CA ALA A 378 -18.43 2.15 26.66
C ALA A 378 -17.43 2.56 27.77
N ASP A 379 -16.35 1.81 27.98
CA ASP A 379 -15.35 2.10 29.02
C ASP A 379 -14.59 3.41 28.76
N ASP A 380 -14.20 3.66 27.50
CA ASP A 380 -13.51 4.90 27.10
C ASP A 380 -14.45 6.10 27.24
N TRP A 381 -15.70 5.98 26.75
CA TRP A 381 -16.66 7.06 26.84
C TRP A 381 -17.08 7.37 28.29
N THR A 382 -17.27 6.34 29.11
CA THR A 382 -17.54 6.48 30.55
C THR A 382 -16.41 7.24 31.23
N SER A 383 -15.16 6.86 30.97
CA SER A 383 -13.98 7.51 31.54
C SER A 383 -13.91 9.00 31.19
N ARG A 384 -14.27 9.37 29.96
CA ARG A 384 -14.30 10.77 29.51
C ARG A 384 -15.46 11.58 30.11
N LEU A 385 -16.60 10.95 30.38
CA LEU A 385 -17.78 11.64 30.95
C LEU A 385 -17.77 11.71 32.48
N ALA A 386 -17.10 10.78 33.17
CA ALA A 386 -17.17 10.60 34.62
C ALA A 386 -16.89 11.86 35.46
N GLN A 387 -15.95 12.71 35.03
CA GLN A 387 -15.57 13.88 35.81
C GLN A 387 -16.64 14.98 35.82
N ARG A 388 -17.31 15.22 34.69
CA ARG A 388 -18.25 16.36 34.52
C ARG A 388 -19.72 15.92 34.46
N TYR A 389 -19.98 14.66 34.11
CA TYR A 389 -21.31 14.11 33.89
C TYR A 389 -21.42 12.69 34.53
N PRO A 390 -21.32 12.58 35.87
CA PRO A 390 -21.24 11.29 36.56
C PRO A 390 -22.51 10.43 36.38
N GLU A 391 -23.70 11.04 36.34
CA GLU A 391 -24.97 10.33 36.14
C GLU A 391 -25.04 9.64 34.77
N ALA A 392 -24.54 10.29 33.72
CA ALA A 392 -24.46 9.69 32.38
C ALA A 392 -23.43 8.55 32.34
N ALA A 393 -22.27 8.73 33.00
CA ALA A 393 -21.24 7.69 33.10
C ALA A 393 -21.76 6.42 33.83
N GLU A 394 -22.55 6.59 34.90
CA GLU A 394 -23.15 5.47 35.62
C GLU A 394 -24.13 4.66 34.75
N ILE A 395 -24.89 5.33 33.87
CA ILE A 395 -25.82 4.67 32.95
C ILE A 395 -25.08 3.90 31.85
N LEU A 396 -23.89 4.34 31.42
CA LEU A 396 -23.07 3.61 30.44
C LEU A 396 -22.34 2.40 31.07
N THR A 397 -22.19 2.39 32.39
CA THR A 397 -21.48 1.33 33.13
C THR A 397 -22.42 0.16 33.48
N ASN A 398 -23.69 0.45 33.76
CA ASN A 398 -24.71 -0.50 34.20
C ASN A 398 -25.51 -1.08 33.04
#